data_AF-A0A1J7C650-F1
#
_entry.id   AF-A0A1J7C650-F1
#
_cell.length_a   1.000
_cell.length_b   1.000
_cell.length_c   1.000
_cell.angle_alpha   90.00
_cell.angle_beta   90.00
_cell.angle_gamma   90.00
#
_symmetry.space_group_name_H-M   'P 1'
#
loop_
_entity.id
_entity.type
_entity.pdbx_description
1 polymer ?
#
loop_
_entity_poly.entity_id
_entity_poly.type
_entity_poly.pdbx_seq_one_letter_code
_entity_poly.pdbx_strand_id
1 'polypeptide(L)' 'MQLGPEAVVEVTGLRNPCGQIDRFWRGLLKKVLLRDGDGEVVRRAGIMSVVQVGGEVRPGMPVRAQVPAPPHTRLGPV' A
#
# COMPACT_ATOMS: atom_id res chain seq x y z
N MET A 1 -1.87 -7.21 -9.26
CA MET A 1 -0.54 -7.59 -8.71
C MET A 1 -0.57 -9.07 -8.39
N GLN A 2 0.37 -9.82 -8.93
CA GLN A 2 0.48 -11.27 -8.73
C GLN A 2 1.48 -11.58 -7.59
N LEU A 3 1.09 -12.48 -6.70
CA LEU A 3 1.87 -12.94 -5.55
C LEU A 3 2.08 -14.45 -5.71
N GLY A 4 3.30 -14.87 -6.05
CA GLY A 4 3.55 -16.28 -6.40
C GLY A 4 2.85 -16.70 -7.70
N PRO A 5 2.52 -17.99 -7.87
CA PRO A 5 1.94 -18.50 -9.10
C PRO A 5 0.44 -18.20 -9.26
N GLU A 6 -0.32 -18.19 -8.17
CA GLU A 6 -1.79 -18.20 -8.21
C GLU A 6 -2.44 -16.92 -7.69
N ALA A 7 -1.96 -16.40 -6.56
CA ALA A 7 -2.66 -15.32 -5.87
C ALA A 7 -2.58 -14.00 -6.63
N VAL A 8 -3.72 -13.35 -6.81
CA VAL A 8 -3.83 -12.04 -7.47
C VAL A 8 -4.57 -11.07 -6.55
N VAL A 9 -3.96 -9.90 -6.36
CA VAL A 9 -4.55 -8.80 -5.60
C VAL A 9 -4.62 -7.54 -6.44
N GLU A 10 -5.65 -6.73 -6.24
CA GLU A 10 -5.80 -5.41 -6.87
C GLU A 10 -5.48 -4.32 -5.85
N VAL A 11 -4.61 -3.37 -6.23
CA VAL A 11 -4.26 -2.24 -5.38
C VAL A 11 -5.42 -1.25 -5.35
N THR A 12 -5.96 -0.99 -4.17
CA THR A 12 -7.12 -0.10 -3.98
C THR A 12 -6.74 1.31 -3.54
N GLY A 13 -5.56 1.48 -2.95
CA GLY A 13 -5.07 2.80 -2.55
C GLY A 13 -3.95 2.75 -1.53
N LEU A 14 -3.61 3.94 -1.01
CA LEU A 14 -2.63 4.12 0.05
C LEU A 14 -3.23 3.74 1.40
N ARG A 15 -2.48 3.01 2.22
CA ARG A 15 -2.89 2.75 3.60
C ARG A 15 -3.00 4.08 4.36
N ASN A 16 -4.11 4.27 5.08
CA ASN A 16 -4.27 5.38 6.00
C ASN A 16 -3.79 4.97 7.42
N PRO A 17 -2.58 5.38 7.86
CA PRO A 17 -2.08 5.01 9.18
C PRO A 17 -2.89 5.72 10.28
N CYS A 18 -3.16 5.01 11.39
CA CYS A 18 -3.89 5.54 12.53
C CYS A 18 -3.06 5.44 13.83
N GLY A 19 -3.64 5.87 14.96
CA GLY A 19 -2.95 5.86 16.26
C GLY A 19 -2.41 4.50 16.73
N GLN A 20 -2.81 3.38 16.11
CA GLN A 20 -2.24 2.06 16.38
C GLN A 20 -0.73 2.00 16.13
N ILE A 21 -0.22 2.63 15.06
CA ILE A 21 1.20 2.59 14.75
C ILE A 21 2.03 3.41 15.74
N ASP A 22 1.45 4.50 16.27
CA ASP A 22 2.08 5.33 17.28
C ASP A 22 2.08 4.66 18.67
N ARG A 23 1.08 3.80 18.94
CA ARG A 23 1.07 2.95 20.14
C ARG A 23 2.10 1.84 20.08
N PHE A 24 2.39 1.30 18.88
CA PHE A 24 3.48 0.34 18.70
C PHE A 24 4.84 0.99 18.96
N TRP A 25 5.08 2.18 18.42
CA TRP A 25 6.26 2.98 18.74
C TRP A 25 5.94 4.48 18.71
N ARG A 26 6.16 5.15 19.84
CA ARG A 26 5.86 6.57 20.02
C ARG A 26 6.50 7.44 18.94
N GLY A 27 5.69 8.25 18.26
CA GLY A 27 6.14 9.18 17.22
C GLY A 27 6.25 8.56 15.82
N LEU A 28 6.01 7.26 15.66
CA LEU A 28 6.11 6.57 14.38
C LEU A 28 5.04 7.06 13.38
N LEU A 29 3.84 7.45 13.86
CA LEU A 29 2.81 8.01 12.97
C LEU A 29 3.31 9.27 12.24
N LYS A 30 4.02 10.15 12.95
CA LYS A 30 4.61 11.37 12.38
C LYS A 30 5.73 11.09 11.37
N LYS A 31 6.33 9.89 11.38
CA LYS A 31 7.37 9.49 10.43
C LYS A 31 6.80 8.96 9.12
N VAL A 32 5.56 8.45 9.15
CA VAL A 32 4.90 7.86 7.97
C VAL A 32 3.79 8.75 7.40
N LEU A 33 3.29 9.73 8.15
CA LEU A 33 2.32 10.72 7.70
C LEU A 33 3.01 12.08 7.61
N LEU A 34 3.44 12.45 6.42
CA LEU A 34 4.23 13.65 6.15
C LEU A 34 3.38 14.70 5.43
N ARG A 35 3.89 15.92 5.37
CA ARG A 35 3.44 16.96 4.45
C ARG A 35 4.56 17.28 3.48
N ASP A 36 4.25 17.42 2.20
CA ASP A 36 5.21 17.92 1.21
C ASP A 36 5.23 19.45 1.17
N GLY A 37 6.01 20.02 0.24
CA GLY A 37 6.20 21.47 0.10
C GLY A 37 4.93 22.24 -0.26
N ASP A 38 3.93 21.56 -0.83
CA ASP A 38 2.63 22.12 -1.19
C ASP A 38 1.61 21.97 -0.04
N GLY A 39 2.02 21.35 1.07
CA GLY A 39 1.18 21.09 2.24
C GLY A 39 0.34 19.82 2.14
N GLU A 40 0.48 19.06 1.05
CA GLU A 40 -0.28 17.85 0.78
C GLU A 40 0.20 16.67 1.62
N VAL A 41 -0.73 15.81 2.00
CA VAL A 41 -0.45 14.68 2.90
C VAL A 41 0.19 13.53 2.14
N VAL A 42 1.46 13.24 2.44
CA VAL A 42 2.21 12.11 1.90
C VAL A 42 2.18 10.94 2.88
N ARG A 43 1.61 9.81 2.44
CA ARG A 43 1.49 8.58 3.24
C ARG A 43 2.58 7.58 2.85
N ARG A 44 3.58 7.41 3.71
CA ARG A 44 4.64 6.39 3.60
C ARG A 44 4.32 5.17 4.46
N ALA A 45 3.09 4.66 4.34
CA ALA A 45 2.56 3.57 5.17
C ALA A 45 2.25 2.28 4.39
N GLY A 46 2.64 2.22 3.10
CA GLY A 46 2.31 1.13 2.20
C GLY A 46 0.97 1.32 1.50
N ILE A 47 0.52 0.26 0.83
CA ILE A 47 -0.71 0.20 0.04
C ILE A 47 -1.69 -0.80 0.63
N MET A 48 -2.96 -0.64 0.31
CA MET A 48 -4.01 -1.62 0.56
C MET A 48 -4.40 -2.30 -0.75
N SER A 49 -4.94 -3.52 -0.65
CA SER A 49 -5.37 -4.29 -1.81
C SER A 49 -6.54 -5.19 -1.43
N VAL A 50 -7.33 -5.59 -2.43
CA VAL A 50 -8.35 -6.63 -2.31
C VAL A 50 -7.88 -7.90 -3.03
N VAL A 51 -8.28 -9.06 -2.52
CA VAL A 51 -7.97 -10.35 -3.15
C VAL A 51 -8.93 -10.56 -4.31
N GLN A 52 -8.40 -10.66 -5.52
CA GLN A 52 -9.15 -10.98 -6.73
C GLN A 52 -9.15 -12.49 -6.99
N VAL A 53 -8.00 -13.14 -6.78
CA VAL A 53 -7.83 -14.60 -6.86
C VAL A 53 -7.04 -15.07 -5.65
N GLY A 54 -7.60 -16.01 -4.90
CA GLY A 54 -6.91 -16.64 -3.77
C GLY A 54 -5.84 -17.63 -4.22
N GLY A 55 -4.87 -17.90 -3.35
CA GLY A 55 -3.79 -18.84 -3.61
C GLY A 55 -2.79 -18.86 -2.46
N GLU A 56 -1.91 -19.85 -2.46
CA GLU A 56 -0.86 -19.91 -1.44
C GLU A 56 0.21 -18.83 -1.68
N VAL A 57 0.59 -18.12 -0.62
CA VAL A 57 1.69 -17.15 -0.62
C VAL A 57 2.68 -17.53 0.49
N ARG A 58 3.93 -17.76 0.11
CA ARG A 58 5.03 -18.10 1.03
C ARG A 58 6.19 -17.11 0.90
N PRO A 59 7.01 -16.94 1.97
CA PRO A 59 8.25 -16.18 1.89
C PRO A 59 9.13 -16.66 0.72
N GLY A 60 9.76 -15.72 0.01
CA GLY A 60 10.60 -16.00 -1.15
C GLY A 60 9.87 -16.09 -2.49
N MET A 61 8.53 -16.12 -2.49
CA MET A 61 7.77 -16.07 -3.74
C MET A 61 7.85 -14.68 -4.40
N PRO A 62 7.86 -14.61 -5.75
CA PRO A 62 7.96 -13.35 -6.47
C PRO A 62 6.67 -12.52 -6.33
N VAL A 63 6.85 -11.20 -6.31
CA VAL A 63 5.77 -10.22 -6.43
C VAL A 63 5.90 -9.55 -7.79
N ARG A 64 4.85 -9.63 -8.61
CA ARG A 64 4.82 -8.97 -9.93
C ARG A 64 3.69 -7.94 -9.96
N ALA A 65 4.07 -6.67 -10.05
CA ALA A 65 3.12 -5.59 -10.28
C ALA A 65 2.86 -5.46 -11.79
N GLN A 66 1.59 -5.32 -12.15
CA GLN A 66 1.18 -4.89 -13.48
C GLN A 66 0.66 -3.47 -13.34
N VAL A 67 1.27 -2.55 -14.09
CA VAL A 67 0.89 -1.14 -14.09
C VAL A 67 -0.20 -0.96 -15.17
N PRO A 68 -1.31 -0.28 -14.87
CA PRO A 68 -2.34 -0.03 -15.88
C PRO A 68 -1.79 0.82 -17.02
N ALA A 69 -2.44 0.74 -18.19
CA ALA A 69 -2.14 1.63 -19.30
C ALA A 69 -2.35 3.11 -18.90
N PRO A 70 -1.58 4.04 -19.46
CA PRO A 70 -1.77 5.46 -19.19
C PRO A 70 -3.11 5.99 -19.75
N PRO A 71 -3.63 7.12 -19.21
CA PRO A 71 -3.03 7.93 -18.16
C PRO A 71 -3.21 7.33 -16.76
N HIS A 72 -2.22 7.54 -15.89
CA HIS A 72 -2.27 7.06 -14.51
C HIS A 72 -2.97 8.07 -13.59
N THR A 73 -3.79 7.56 -12.68
CA THR A 73 -4.40 8.35 -11.60
C THR A 73 -3.60 8.15 -10.32
N ARG A 74 -3.40 9.23 -9.56
CA ARG A 74 -2.73 9.16 -8.25
C ARG A 74 -3.58 8.36 -7.27
N LEU A 75 -2.98 7.44 -6.52
CA LEU A 75 -3.69 6.66 -5.50
C LEU A 75 -4.11 7.56 -4.32
N GLY A 76 -5.39 7.50 -3.97
CA GLY A 76 -5.94 8.11 -2.77
C GLY A 76 -5.78 7.23 -1.52
N PRO A 77 -6.13 7.73 -0.32
CA PRO A 77 -6.24 6.89 0.86
C PRO A 77 -7.42 5.90 0.73
N VAL A 78 -7.26 4.74 1.36
CA VAL A 78 -8.37 3.79 1.65
C VAL A 78 -8.86 3.99 3.08
#